data_AF-A0A8X6URN6-F1
#
_entry.id   AF-A0A8X6URN6-F1
#
_cell.length_a   1.000
_cell.length_b   1.000
_cell.length_c   1.000
_cell.angle_alpha   90.00
_cell.angle_beta   90.00
_cell.angle_gamma   90.00
#
_symmetry.space_group_name_H-M   'P 1'
#
loop_
_entity.id
_entity.type
_entity.pdbx_description
1 polymer ?
#
loop_
_entity_poly.entity_id
_entity_poly.type
_entity_poly.pdbx_seq_one_letter_code
_entity_poly.pdbx_strand_id
1 'polypeptide(L)'
;MASNYKEKMKVIPVGRYELEYPWKGNFVNILNNKEFTWHRHERINKLGCGKIFEDYQKVFGGWGNMNVVELVPELKLINGYHYFPHKTMIKMDS
;
A
#
# COMPACT_ATOMS: atom_id res chain seq x y z
N MET A 1 -0.80 -26.29 -15.13
CA MET A 1 -1.94 -26.50 -14.21
C MET A 1 -2.62 -25.16 -14.00
N ALA A 2 -3.78 -24.93 -14.64
CA ALA A 2 -4.57 -23.73 -14.40
C ALA A 2 -5.13 -23.81 -12.98
N SER A 3 -4.54 -23.04 -12.06
CA SER A 3 -4.88 -23.06 -10.65
C SER A 3 -6.35 -22.67 -10.46
N ASN A 4 -7.10 -23.51 -9.75
CA ASN A 4 -8.55 -23.42 -9.57
C ASN A 4 -8.96 -22.24 -8.65
N TYR A 5 -8.69 -21.01 -9.09
CA TYR A 5 -8.90 -19.79 -8.29
C TYR A 5 -10.36 -19.62 -7.88
N LYS A 6 -11.32 -20.14 -8.67
CA LYS A 6 -12.75 -20.12 -8.36
C LYS A 6 -13.08 -20.86 -7.06
N GLU A 7 -12.34 -21.92 -6.71
CA GLU A 7 -12.56 -22.67 -5.46
C GLU A 7 -12.00 -21.96 -4.23
N LYS A 8 -10.97 -21.13 -4.40
CA LYS A 8 -10.33 -20.38 -3.30
C LYS A 8 -10.91 -18.97 -3.11
N MET A 9 -11.88 -18.60 -3.95
CA MET A 9 -12.51 -17.29 -3.95
C MET A 9 -13.65 -17.26 -2.93
N LYS A 10 -13.60 -16.33 -1.98
CA LYS A 10 -14.67 -16.08 -1.01
C LYS A 10 -15.39 -14.79 -1.37
N VAL A 11 -16.71 -14.79 -1.31
CA VAL A 11 -17.51 -13.57 -1.50
C VAL A 11 -17.73 -12.93 -0.13
N ILE A 12 -17.27 -11.68 0.02
CA ILE A 12 -17.46 -10.84 1.20
C ILE A 12 -18.82 -10.12 1.08
N PRO A 13 -19.54 -9.81 2.19
CA PRO A 13 -20.88 -9.19 2.21
C PRO A 13 -21.08 -7.82 1.52
N VAL A 14 -20.17 -7.36 0.68
CA VAL A 14 -20.23 -6.08 -0.05
C VAL A 14 -20.02 -6.31 -1.57
N GLY A 15 -20.26 -7.54 -2.05
CA GLY A 15 -20.02 -7.92 -3.46
C GLY A 15 -18.54 -7.95 -3.84
N ARG A 16 -17.65 -7.96 -2.85
CA ARG A 16 -16.19 -8.07 -3.04
C ARG A 16 -15.78 -9.53 -2.99
N TYR A 17 -14.72 -9.85 -3.71
CA TYR A 17 -14.15 -11.18 -3.72
C TYR A 17 -12.78 -11.17 -3.05
N GLU A 18 -12.56 -12.12 -2.14
CA GLU A 18 -11.28 -12.38 -1.50
C GLU A 18 -10.67 -13.64 -2.11
N LEU A 19 -9.40 -13.58 -2.47
CA LEU A 19 -8.66 -14.72 -2.99
C LEU A 19 -7.36 -14.85 -2.20
N GLU A 20 -7.07 -16.05 -1.68
CA GLU A 20 -5.78 -16.30 -1.06
C GLU A 20 -4.66 -16.31 -2.09
N TYR A 21 -3.60 -15.54 -1.83
CA TYR A 21 -2.42 -15.53 -2.67
C TYR A 21 -1.75 -16.92 -2.72
N PRO A 22 -1.42 -17.44 -3.92
CA PRO A 22 -0.89 -18.80 -4.07
C PRO A 22 0.51 -18.99 -3.47
N TRP A 23 1.25 -17.91 -3.18
CA TRP A 23 2.62 -17.93 -2.64
C TRP A 23 2.70 -17.65 -1.14
N LYS A 24 1.58 -17.69 -0.41
CA LYS A 24 1.51 -17.33 1.02
C LYS A 24 2.44 -18.14 1.96
N GLY A 25 3.08 -19.21 1.47
CA GLY A 25 4.01 -20.05 2.23
C GLY A 25 5.51 -19.82 2.00
N ASN A 26 5.93 -19.09 0.96
CA ASN A 26 7.35 -18.92 0.58
C ASN A 26 7.82 -17.46 0.74
N PHE A 27 7.42 -16.80 1.83
CA PHE A 27 7.92 -15.45 2.08
C PHE A 27 9.37 -15.52 2.54
N VAL A 28 10.29 -15.12 1.67
CA VAL A 28 11.62 -14.67 2.09
C VAL A 28 11.39 -13.51 3.05
N ASN A 29 12.00 -13.54 4.24
CA ASN A 29 11.98 -12.41 5.15
C ASN A 29 12.57 -11.19 4.42
N ILE A 30 11.69 -10.31 3.95
CA ILE A 30 12.10 -9.05 3.36
C ILE A 30 12.73 -8.25 4.50
N LEU A 31 13.87 -7.62 4.25
CA LEU A 31 14.50 -6.79 5.27
C LEU A 31 13.60 -5.59 5.61
N ASN A 32 13.65 -5.16 6.88
CA ASN A 32 12.95 -3.96 7.30
C ASN A 32 13.46 -2.76 6.50
N ASN A 33 12.55 -2.05 5.83
CA ASN A 33 12.86 -0.91 4.95
C ASN A 33 12.28 0.41 5.46
N LYS A 34 11.86 0.46 6.74
CA LYS A 34 11.25 1.65 7.36
C LYS A 34 12.13 2.87 7.25
N GLU A 35 13.37 2.76 7.72
CA GLU A 35 14.33 3.85 7.78
C GLU A 35 14.66 4.38 6.38
N PHE A 36 14.89 3.47 5.43
CA PHE A 36 15.13 3.84 4.03
C PHE A 36 13.93 4.59 3.42
N THR A 37 12.71 4.09 3.65
CA THR A 37 11.49 4.74 3.14
C THR A 37 11.26 6.11 3.79
N TRP A 38 11.54 6.23 5.09
CA TRP A 38 11.44 7.50 5.81
C TRP A 38 12.42 8.54 5.28
N HIS A 39 13.70 8.19 5.09
CA HIS A 39 14.69 9.11 4.52
C HIS A 39 14.31 9.59 3.12
N ARG A 40 13.74 8.71 2.30
CA ARG A 40 13.23 9.09 0.98
C ARG A 40 12.08 10.08 1.10
N HIS A 41 11.14 9.84 2.00
CA HIS A 41 10.02 10.73 2.25
C HIS A 41 10.49 12.12 2.69
N GLU A 42 11.40 12.18 3.67
CA GLU A 42 11.99 13.44 4.14
C GLU A 42 12.69 14.23 3.03
N ARG A 43 13.45 13.55 2.17
CA ARG A 43 14.15 14.23 1.07
C ARG A 43 13.15 14.90 0.12
N ILE A 44 12.04 14.23 -0.20
CA ILE A 44 11.01 14.81 -1.07
C ILE A 44 10.30 15.99 -0.38
N ASN A 45 10.05 15.92 0.93
CA ASN A 45 9.52 17.06 1.70
C ASN A 45 10.46 18.27 1.66
N LYS A 46 11.78 18.05 1.85
CA LYS A 46 12.80 19.11 1.84
C LYS A 46 12.98 19.77 0.46
N LEU A 47 12.68 19.06 -0.63
CA LEU A 47 12.75 19.58 -2.01
C LEU A 47 11.57 20.50 -2.38
N GLY A 48 10.71 20.89 -1.44
CA GLY A 48 9.64 21.85 -1.69
C GLY A 48 8.43 21.28 -2.41
N CYS A 49 8.29 19.95 -2.48
CA CYS A 49 7.14 19.28 -3.08
C CYS A 49 5.86 19.35 -2.21
N GLY A 50 5.72 20.29 -1.28
CA GLY A 50 4.62 20.38 -0.30
C GLY A 50 3.23 20.29 -0.92
N LYS A 51 2.97 21.04 -2.00
CA LYS A 51 1.69 20.98 -2.73
C LYS A 51 1.38 19.59 -3.32
N ILE A 52 2.42 18.91 -3.81
CA ILE A 52 2.29 17.55 -4.36
C ILE A 52 1.88 16.56 -3.26
N PHE A 53 2.34 16.75 -2.02
CA PHE A 53 1.91 15.91 -0.91
C PHE A 53 0.46 16.14 -0.53
N GLU A 54 -0.01 17.39 -0.49
CA GLU A 54 -1.40 17.69 -0.20
C GLU A 54 -2.35 17.03 -1.20
N ASP A 55 -2.04 17.10 -2.50
CA ASP A 55 -2.84 16.46 -3.53
C ASP A 55 -2.80 14.93 -3.42
N TYR A 56 -1.64 14.36 -3.07
CA TYR A 56 -1.51 12.92 -2.82
C TYR A 56 -2.32 12.47 -1.60
N GLN A 57 -2.35 13.26 -0.52
CA GLN A 57 -3.16 12.98 0.66
C GLN A 57 -4.66 13.01 0.33
N LYS A 58 -5.12 13.90 -0.56
CA LYS A 58 -6.51 13.90 -1.02
C LYS A 58 -6.88 12.60 -1.73
N VAL A 59 -5.98 12.07 -2.57
CA VAL A 59 -6.18 10.78 -3.26
C VAL A 59 -6.31 9.64 -2.25
N PHE A 60 -5.41 9.58 -1.26
CA PHE A 60 -5.50 8.57 -0.21
C PHE A 60 -6.76 8.70 0.65
N GLY A 61 -7.18 9.93 0.97
CA GLY A 61 -8.46 10.16 1.66
C GLY A 61 -9.65 9.64 0.86
N GLY A 62 -9.67 9.88 -0.45
CA GLY A 62 -10.67 9.31 -1.36
C GLY A 62 -10.66 7.77 -1.35
N TRP A 63 -9.48 7.16 -1.41
CA TRP A 63 -9.33 5.70 -1.36
C TRP A 63 -9.72 5.11 0.00
N GLY A 64 -9.45 5.82 1.10
CA GLY A 64 -9.89 5.45 2.44
C GLY A 64 -11.41 5.40 2.54
N ASN A 65 -12.09 6.43 2.02
CA ASN A 65 -13.56 6.47 1.96
C ASN A 65 -14.16 5.34 1.10
N MET A 66 -13.43 4.89 0.07
CA MET A 66 -13.83 3.77 -0.78
C MET A 66 -13.46 2.39 -0.20
N ASN A 67 -12.86 2.33 0.99
CA ASN A 67 -12.29 1.11 1.59
C ASN A 67 -11.31 0.40 0.64
N VAL A 68 -10.52 1.16 -0.13
CA VAL A 68 -9.43 0.64 -0.98
C VAL A 68 -8.13 0.54 -0.16
N VAL A 69 -7.91 1.50 0.73
CA VAL A 69 -6.80 1.51 1.69
C VAL A 69 -7.36 1.65 3.11
N GLU A 70 -6.64 1.12 4.09
CA GLU A 70 -7.00 1.22 5.51
C GLU A 70 -5.84 1.80 6.33
N LEU A 71 -6.16 2.42 7.47
CA LEU A 71 -5.15 2.82 8.44
C LEU A 71 -4.59 1.58 9.12
N VAL A 72 -3.26 1.48 9.13
CA VAL A 72 -2.56 0.39 9.81
C VAL A 72 -2.67 0.60 11.32
N PRO A 73 -3.24 -0.34 12.10
CA PRO A 73 -3.31 -0.23 13.55
C PRO A 73 -1.93 -0.09 14.19
N GLU A 74 -1.77 0.81 15.16
CA GLU A 74 -0.47 1.11 15.77
C GLU A 74 0.20 -0.11 16.42
N LEU A 75 -0.58 -0.96 17.07
CA LEU A 75 -0.11 -2.22 17.68
C LEU A 75 0.57 -3.15 16.67
N LYS A 76 0.19 -3.05 15.39
CA LYS A 76 0.80 -3.85 14.33
C LYS A 76 2.14 -3.27 13.90
N LEU A 77 2.40 -1.96 14.04
CA LEU A 77 3.65 -1.32 13.59
C LEU A 77 4.93 -1.88 14.23
N ILE A 78 4.80 -2.62 15.33
CA ILE A 78 5.88 -3.32 16.03
C ILE A 78 6.43 -4.51 15.22
N ASN A 79 5.60 -5.16 14.39
CA ASN A 79 5.90 -6.44 13.75
C ASN A 79 6.53 -6.36 12.35
N GLY A 80 7.52 -5.48 12.13
CA GLY A 80 8.36 -5.56 10.93
C GLY A 80 7.61 -5.37 9.61
N TYR A 81 6.76 -4.34 9.52
CA TYR A 81 6.07 -3.99 8.28
C TYR A 81 7.05 -3.52 7.20
N HIS A 82 6.68 -3.80 5.95
CA HIS A 82 7.36 -3.25 4.79
C HIS A 82 6.61 -2.02 4.30
N TYR A 83 7.36 -0.94 4.12
CA TYR A 83 6.86 0.34 3.67
C TYR A 83 7.08 0.41 2.16
N PHE A 84 6.07 0.82 1.40
CA PHE A 84 6.30 1.10 -0.02
C PHE A 84 7.07 2.42 -0.14
N PRO A 85 8.27 2.43 -0.75
CA PRO A 85 8.99 3.66 -1.02
C PRO A 85 8.26 4.41 -2.13
N HIS A 86 7.26 5.20 -1.76
CA HIS A 86 6.49 5.99 -2.71
C HIS A 86 7.40 7.00 -3.42
N LYS A 87 7.23 7.10 -4.74
CA LYS A 87 7.75 8.19 -5.56
C LYS A 87 6.54 8.89 -6.14
N THR A 88 6.46 10.20 -5.96
CA THR A 88 5.39 10.97 -6.58
C THR A 88 5.62 11.04 -8.07
N MET A 89 4.60 10.62 -8.84
CA MET A 89 4.58 10.68 -10.29
C MET A 89 3.54 11.72 -10.68
N ILE A 90 4.00 12.88 -11.13
CA ILE A 90 3.13 13.92 -11.65
C ILE A 90 2.88 13.57 -13.11
N LYS A 91 1.64 13.24 -13.46
CA LYS A 91 1.23 13.24 -14.85
C LYS A 91 1.08 14.70 -15.26
N MET A 92 1.82 15.12 -16.29
CA MET A 92 1.53 16.37 -16.94
C MET A 92 0.29 16.15 -17.80
N ASP A 93 -0.64 17.10 -17.77
CA ASP A 93 -1.82 17.05 -18.63
C ASP A 93 -1.36 17.02 -20.10
N SER A 94 -1.94 16.12 -20.90
CA SER A 94 -1.80 16.08 -22.36
C SER A 94 -2.99 16.74 -23.02
#